data_AF-A0A443RVX4-F1
#
_entry.id   AF-A0A443RVX4-F1
#
_cell.length_a   1.000
_cell.length_b   1.000
_cell.length_c   1.000
_cell.angle_alpha   90.00
_cell.angle_beta   90.00
_cell.angle_gamma   90.00
#
_symmetry.space_group_name_H-M   'P 1'
#
loop_
_entity.id
_entity.type
_entity.pdbx_description
1 polymer ?
#
loop_
_entity_poly.entity_id
_entity_poly.type
_entity_poly.pdbx_seq_one_letter_code
_entity_poly.pdbx_strand_id
1 'polypeptide(L)' 'EMREKILFIGTDLRKLHDYIPADILPAKLGGIANEFNYNNYSKNLMDNAQRLLELWKTIKREK' A
#
# COMPACT_ATOMS: atom_id res chain seq x y z
N GLU A 1 -8.52 2.53 19.70
CA GLU A 1 -9.57 1.81 18.93
C GLU A 1 -9.36 1.99 17.42
N MET A 2 -10.01 1.23 16.52
CA MET A 2 -9.79 1.35 15.06
C MET A 2 -10.14 2.75 14.51
N ARG A 3 -11.04 3.47 15.20
CA ARG A 3 -11.46 4.83 14.87
C ARG A 3 -10.30 5.82 14.79
N GLU A 4 -9.28 5.68 15.64
CA GLU A 4 -8.12 6.58 15.69
C GLU A 4 -7.10 6.33 14.57
N LYS A 5 -7.24 5.22 13.84
CA LYS A 5 -6.34 4.82 12.74
C LYS A 5 -6.87 5.22 11.36
N ILE A 6 -8.03 5.87 11.28
CA ILE A 6 -8.65 6.31 10.03
C ILE A 6 -8.52 7.83 9.94
N LEU A 7 -7.87 8.30 8.89
CA LEU A 7 -7.64 9.74 8.64
C LEU A 7 -8.41 10.19 7.40
N PHE A 8 -9.16 11.29 7.54
CA PHE A 8 -9.84 11.95 6.42
C PHE A 8 -9.04 13.18 5.99
N ILE A 9 -8.29 13.06 4.89
CA ILE A 9 -7.44 14.14 4.35
C ILE A 9 -8.26 15.20 3.59
N GLY A 10 -9.34 14.78 2.92
CA GLY A 10 -10.12 15.66 2.05
C GLY A 10 -9.38 16.02 0.76
N THR A 11 -9.57 17.24 0.26
CA THR A 11 -8.95 17.73 -0.98
C THR A 11 -7.60 18.39 -0.77
N ASP A 12 -7.24 18.72 0.47
CA ASP A 12 -5.95 19.33 0.81
C ASP A 12 -4.91 18.25 1.13
N LEU A 13 -4.17 17.84 0.10
CA LEU A 13 -3.17 16.79 0.20
C LEU A 13 -1.92 17.20 0.99
N ARG A 14 -1.74 18.47 1.38
CA ARG A 14 -0.58 18.88 2.17
C ARG A 14 -0.51 18.14 3.50
N LYS A 15 -1.67 17.91 4.14
CA LYS A 15 -1.79 17.14 5.39
C LYS A 15 -1.46 15.65 5.23
N LEU A 16 -1.47 15.12 4.01
CA LEU A 16 -1.04 13.74 3.75
C LEU A 16 0.46 13.59 4.06
N HIS A 17 1.24 14.64 3.83
CA HIS A 17 2.70 14.62 4.01
C HIS A 17 3.16 14.70 5.46
N ASP A 18 2.27 14.99 6.40
CA ASP A 18 2.53 14.79 7.83
C ASP A 18 2.69 13.30 8.17
N TYR A 19 2.17 12.40 7.32
CA TYR A 19 2.14 10.96 7.53
C TYR A 19 2.89 10.17 6.46
N ILE A 20 2.95 10.66 5.21
CA ILE A 20 3.53 9.96 4.07
C ILE A 20 4.46 10.90 3.29
N PRO A 21 5.77 10.61 3.20
CA PRO A 21 6.72 11.42 2.44
C PRO A 21 6.30 11.68 0.98
N ALA A 22 6.56 12.88 0.48
CA ALA A 22 6.19 13.28 -0.88
C ALA A 22 7.00 12.54 -1.96
N ASP A 23 8.22 12.11 -1.65
CA ASP A 23 9.15 11.46 -2.57
C ASP A 23 8.77 10.01 -2.93
N ILE A 24 7.86 9.40 -2.18
CA ILE A 24 7.32 8.06 -2.46
C ILE A 24 5.91 8.07 -3.08
N LEU A 25 5.30 9.25 -3.17
CA LEU A 25 3.95 9.41 -3.71
C LEU A 25 3.96 9.94 -5.15
N PRO A 26 3.04 9.48 -6.01
CA PRO A 26 2.87 10.07 -7.33
C PRO A 26 2.36 11.51 -7.27
N ALA A 27 2.57 12.28 -8.34
CA ALA A 27 2.15 13.68 -8.44
C ALA A 27 0.65 13.89 -8.18
N LYS A 28 -0.22 12.98 -8.64
CA LYS A 28 -1.67 13.05 -8.40
C LYS A 28 -2.07 12.96 -6.91
N LEU A 29 -1.14 12.50 -6.06
CA LEU A 29 -1.29 12.41 -4.60
C LEU A 29 -0.42 13.45 -3.87
N GLY A 30 0.03 14.50 -4.56
CA GLY A 30 0.83 15.59 -3.98
C GLY A 30 2.34 15.32 -3.90
N GLY A 31 2.81 14.18 -4.40
CA GLY A 31 4.21 13.80 -4.35
C GLY A 31 5.04 14.12 -5.60
N ILE A 32 6.25 13.57 -5.65
CA ILE A 32 7.21 13.75 -6.76
C ILE A 32 7.70 12.41 -7.35
N ALA A 33 7.17 11.29 -6.87
CA ALA A 33 7.50 9.97 -7.39
C ALA A 33 6.85 9.71 -8.76
N ASN A 34 7.38 8.71 -9.45
CA ASN A 34 6.76 8.19 -10.66
C ASN A 34 5.39 7.55 -10.36
N GLU A 35 4.54 7.46 -11.38
CA GLU A 35 3.28 6.74 -11.29
C GLU A 35 3.48 5.27 -10.89
N PHE A 36 2.57 4.76 -10.06
CA PHE A 36 2.62 3.39 -9.59
C PHE A 36 2.38 2.41 -10.75
N ASN A 37 3.32 1.49 -10.97
CA ASN A 37 3.20 0.49 -12.01
C ASN A 37 2.36 -0.71 -11.53
N TYR A 38 1.04 -0.62 -11.74
CA TYR A 38 0.08 -1.67 -11.38
C TYR A 38 0.38 -3.01 -12.06
N ASN A 39 0.86 -3.00 -13.31
CA ASN A 39 1.16 -4.23 -14.05
C ASN A 39 2.35 -4.97 -13.43
N ASN A 40 3.39 -4.25 -13.05
CA ASN A 40 4.55 -4.83 -12.38
C ASN A 40 4.18 -5.41 -11.00
N TYR A 41 3.37 -4.68 -10.23
CA TYR A 41 2.88 -5.16 -8.94
C TYR A 41 2.01 -6.43 -9.08
N SER A 42 1.06 -6.42 -10.02
CA SER A 42 0.21 -7.57 -10.31
C SER A 42 1.02 -8.78 -10.75
N LYS A 43 1.99 -8.59 -11.64
CA LYS A 43 2.92 -9.66 -12.05
C LYS A 43 3.67 -10.22 -10.85
N ASN A 44 4.24 -9.37 -10.00
CA ASN A 44 4.96 -9.81 -8.80
C ASN A 44 4.08 -10.65 -7.86
N LEU A 45 2.82 -10.25 -7.66
CA LEU A 45 1.84 -11.04 -6.89
C LEU A 45 1.61 -12.42 -7.51
N MET A 46 1.42 -12.49 -8.83
CA MET A 46 1.20 -13.75 -9.53
C MET A 46 2.43 -14.66 -9.49
N ASP A 47 3.62 -14.10 -9.71
CA ASP A 47 4.89 -14.83 -9.64
C ASP A 47 5.14 -15.42 -8.23
N ASN A 48 4.55 -14.81 -7.20
CA ASN A 48 4.65 -15.28 -5.80
C ASN A 48 3.41 -16.05 -5.30
N ALA A 49 2.43 -16.35 -6.16
CA ALA A 49 1.15 -16.94 -5.73
C ALA A 49 1.32 -18.26 -4.95
N GLN A 50 2.19 -19.15 -5.41
CA GLN A 50 2.44 -20.42 -4.72
C GLN A 50 3.06 -20.21 -3.32
N ARG A 51 4.03 -19.29 -3.21
CA ARG A 51 4.66 -18.95 -1.93
C ARG A 51 3.63 -18.39 -0.93
N LEU A 52 2.75 -17.51 -1.40
CA LEU A 52 1.68 -16.94 -0.59
C LEU A 52 0.71 -18.04 -0.10
N LEU A 53 0.39 -19.02 -0.96
CA LEU A 53 -0.44 -20.16 -0.58
C LEU A 53 0.19 -21.01 0.53
N GLU A 54 1.50 -21.28 0.45
CA GLU A 54 2.19 -22.04 1.49
C GLU A 54 2.29 -21.29 2.82
N LEU A 55 2.50 -19.96 2.78
CA LEU A 55 2.45 -19.11 3.96
C LEU A 55 1.06 -19.17 4.62
N TRP A 56 -0.01 -19.07 3.83
CA TRP A 56 -1.38 -19.15 4.34
C TRP A 56 -1.67 -20.48 5.04
N LYS A 57 -1.25 -21.62 4.45
CA LYS A 57 -1.40 -22.94 5.07
C LYS A 57 -0.70 -23.03 6.42
N THR A 58 0.42 -22.34 6.59
CA THR A 58 1.17 -22.30 7.86
C THR A 58 0.40 -21.53 8.91
N ILE A 59 -0.04 -20.31 8.59
CA ILE A 59 -0.85 -19.47 9.50
C ILE A 59 -2.14 -20.17 9.92
N LYS A 60 -2.80 -20.91 9.02
CA LYS A 60 -4.04 -21.63 9.33
C LYS A 60 -3.83 -22.80 10.30
N ARG A 61 -2.64 -23.41 10.33
CA ARG A 61 -2.31 -24.53 11.23
C ARG A 61 -1.96 -24.07 12.65
N GLU A 62 -1.57 -22.82 12.81
CA GLU A 62 -1.21 -22.20 14.10
C GLU A 62 -2.42 -21.62 14.86
N LYS A 63 -3.61 -21.64 14.25
CA LYS A 63 -4.90 -21.27 14.85
C LYS A 63 -5.74 -22.51 15.14
#